data_AF-A0A369KG14-F1
#
_entry.id   AF-A0A369KG14-F1
#
_cell.length_a   1.000
_cell.length_b   1.000
_cell.length_c   1.000
_cell.angle_alpha   90.00
_cell.angle_beta   90.00
_cell.angle_gamma   90.00
#
_symmetry.space_group_name_H-M   'P 1'
#
loop_
_entity.id
_entity.type
_entity.pdbx_description
1 polymer ?
#
loop_
_entity_poly.entity_id
_entity_poly.type
_entity_poly.pdbx_seq_one_letter_code
_entity_poly.pdbx_strand_id
1 'polypeptide(L)'
;MDKVMERTPYDVWLNISRFIPRNVLSTLSAVNRSFYHIAASIRFEVVTFYKFDRSTKWLCRNLCDPNIGRGHLVRRVNIEPWLVQPRPKPYHNRAEAIWNSIARLFDHDHSQRRMNQHVKRRIQKDITRVTDTVSGLSNLSEYGLRWNQHRPYHPELYQAFLCPVLSRIKDRLVKLSLDIPPEMLRSLAPIALPRLEHLEVGLCTMKMSRRDVDEVFDCFAVFVNNLYPTLESMSISSRVPSQSLDLTRFFTMLGTFPHLRRFCVSIPFDGTHLSSPCDLVAFLTKHRQTLQHLQLSSSRCSVAESPSSPKCKYWIPNILSSLDTPFSRLSSVQLALRPVKADLTPILHFLAQHASELDCLNLTDRALTYNEVRTILNSIGACQAYSQLKQLRLRIHHLSATFLTLLAQRLPRLAVLELSFVEVRVSAVAHMGYVGLTLAEEFDLFRTDIKENRDHYAQWEVGMFGISQGRSNEMLPALTALLVDCLPAVQNIVELPPPAMF
;
A
#
# COMPACT_ATOMS: atom_id res chain seq x y z
N MET A 1 18.14 10.81 38.94
CA MET A 1 17.90 10.03 37.70
C MET A 1 18.89 10.40 36.58
N ASP A 2 19.32 11.66 36.50
CA ASP A 2 20.18 12.17 35.41
C ASP A 2 21.49 11.41 35.19
N LYS A 3 22.18 11.00 36.27
CA LYS A 3 23.43 10.22 36.17
C LYS A 3 23.26 8.83 35.53
N VAL A 4 22.08 8.22 35.65
CA VAL A 4 21.80 6.92 35.01
C VAL A 4 21.53 7.13 33.52
N MET A 5 20.82 8.20 33.16
CA MET A 5 20.50 8.48 31.75
C MET A 5 21.73 8.83 30.91
N GLU A 6 22.72 9.52 31.48
CA GLU A 6 23.96 9.87 30.77
C GLU A 6 24.91 8.68 30.56
N ARG A 7 24.84 7.64 31.41
CA ARG A 7 25.76 6.50 31.36
C ARG A 7 25.28 5.33 30.49
N THR A 8 24.01 5.31 30.12
CA THR A 8 23.45 4.24 29.29
C THR A 8 23.91 4.38 27.82
N PRO A 9 24.57 3.36 27.23
CA PRO A 9 25.02 3.40 25.84
C PRO A 9 23.91 3.67 24.83
N TYR A 10 24.24 4.30 23.69
CA TYR A 10 23.28 4.61 22.64
C TYR A 10 22.52 3.37 22.14
N ASP A 11 23.21 2.24 21.99
CA ASP A 11 22.61 1.00 21.48
C ASP A 11 21.51 0.45 22.41
N VAL A 12 21.65 0.67 23.72
CA VAL A 12 20.62 0.30 24.70
C VAL A 12 19.39 1.18 24.52
N TRP A 13 19.57 2.50 24.35
CA TRP A 13 18.47 3.41 24.06
C TRP A 13 17.80 3.12 22.71
N LEU A 14 18.59 2.79 21.69
CA LEU A 14 18.08 2.39 20.39
C LEU A 14 17.24 1.10 20.52
N ASN A 15 17.69 0.13 21.31
CA ASN A 15 16.93 -1.08 21.56
C ASN A 15 15.62 -0.80 22.32
N ILE A 16 15.67 0.01 23.39
CA ILE A 16 14.48 0.45 24.14
C ILE A 16 13.49 1.16 23.21
N SER A 17 14.00 2.02 22.30
CA SER A 17 13.15 2.78 21.39
C SER A 17 12.32 1.90 20.45
N ARG A 18 12.77 0.67 20.14
CA ARG A 18 12.00 -0.27 19.31
C ARG A 18 10.68 -0.69 19.95
N PHE A 19 10.57 -0.59 21.27
CA PHE A 19 9.36 -0.91 22.03
C PHE A 19 8.46 0.32 22.28
N ILE A 20 8.91 1.52 21.90
CA ILE A 20 8.15 2.75 22.08
C ILE A 20 7.49 3.13 20.75
N PRO A 21 6.17 3.40 20.73
CA PRO A 21 5.50 3.87 19.52
C PRO A 21 6.19 5.11 18.91
N ARG A 22 6.30 5.14 17.58
CA ARG A 22 7.01 6.21 16.83
C ARG A 22 6.50 7.61 17.16
N ASN A 23 5.19 7.77 17.39
CA ASN A 23 4.57 9.03 17.79
C ASN A 23 5.08 9.51 19.16
N VAL A 24 5.27 8.59 20.11
CA VAL A 24 5.81 8.90 21.45
C VAL A 24 7.31 9.20 21.37
N LEU A 25 8.09 8.46 20.56
CA LEU A 25 9.52 8.74 20.40
C LEU A 25 9.82 10.17 19.97
N SER A 26 8.93 10.80 19.20
CA SER A 26 9.11 12.19 18.78
C SER A 26 9.09 13.19 19.96
N THR A 27 8.32 12.91 21.01
CA THR A 27 8.21 13.77 22.19
C THR A 27 9.37 13.56 23.16
N LEU A 28 10.03 12.40 23.11
CA LEU A 28 11.18 12.07 23.96
C LEU A 28 12.48 12.76 23.54
N SER A 29 12.48 13.54 22.45
CA SER A 29 13.66 14.25 21.94
C SER A 29 14.31 15.22 22.95
N ALA A 30 13.56 15.70 23.94
CA ALA A 30 14.05 16.58 25.00
C ALA A 30 14.63 15.84 26.22
N VAL A 31 14.45 14.51 26.31
CA VAL A 31 14.82 13.73 27.51
C VAL A 31 16.34 13.57 27.63
N ASN A 32 17.00 13.16 26.55
CA ASN A 32 18.45 13.04 26.49
C ASN A 32 18.95 13.06 25.04
N ARG A 33 20.27 13.16 24.87
CA ARG A 33 20.92 13.22 23.56
C ARG A 33 20.64 11.98 22.69
N SER A 34 20.56 10.79 23.27
CA SER A 34 20.28 9.55 22.53
C SER A 34 18.87 9.57 21.94
N PHE A 35 17.85 9.93 22.74
CA PHE A 35 16.49 10.10 22.24
C PHE A 35 16.37 11.25 21.26
N TYR A 36 17.15 12.33 21.40
CA TYR A 36 17.22 13.37 20.36
C TYR A 36 17.66 12.78 19.02
N HIS A 37 18.74 11.99 18.99
CA HIS A 37 19.24 11.36 17.76
C HIS A 37 18.26 10.32 17.18
N ILE A 38 17.62 9.52 18.03
CA ILE A 38 16.60 8.52 17.60
C ILE A 38 15.35 9.24 17.06
N ALA A 39 14.86 10.25 17.76
CA ALA A 39 13.73 11.05 17.30
C ALA A 39 14.06 11.77 15.99
N ALA A 40 15.29 12.27 15.84
CA ALA A 40 15.75 12.85 14.59
C ALA A 40 15.82 11.81 13.46
N SER A 41 16.35 10.61 13.70
CA SER A 41 16.40 9.56 12.67
C SER A 41 15.01 9.19 12.18
N ILE A 42 14.04 9.00 13.10
CA ILE A 42 12.64 8.72 12.75
C ILE A 42 12.00 9.88 11.98
N ARG A 43 12.22 11.12 12.43
CA ARG A 43 11.64 12.33 11.82
C ARG A 43 12.16 12.58 10.40
N PHE A 44 13.45 12.32 10.16
CA PHE A 44 14.10 12.57 8.87
C PHE A 44 14.22 11.33 7.99
N GLU A 45 13.87 10.13 8.48
CA GLU A 45 13.85 8.88 7.71
C GLU A 45 13.07 9.04 6.40
N VAL A 46 11.91 9.71 6.48
CA VAL A 46 11.02 9.97 5.34
C VAL A 46 10.89 11.47 5.11
N VAL A 47 11.33 11.92 3.94
CA VAL A 47 11.19 13.31 3.50
C VAL A 47 10.17 13.39 2.37
N THR A 48 9.18 14.28 2.50
CA THR A 48 8.16 14.50 1.47
C THR A 48 8.19 15.92 0.94
N PHE A 49 8.34 16.06 -0.39
CA PHE A 49 8.30 17.34 -1.10
C PHE A 49 6.97 17.49 -1.86
N TYR A 50 6.02 18.23 -1.30
CA TYR A 50 4.70 18.46 -1.92
C TYR A 50 4.39 19.95 -2.21
N LYS A 51 5.34 20.84 -1.89
CA LYS A 51 5.32 22.28 -2.16
C LYS A 51 6.72 22.87 -1.96
N PHE A 52 6.95 24.07 -2.49
CA PHE A 52 8.21 24.80 -2.28
C PHE A 52 8.00 26.15 -1.58
N ASP A 53 7.98 26.11 -0.25
CA ASP A 53 7.83 27.27 0.63
C ASP A 53 9.10 27.54 1.47
N ARG A 54 8.99 28.38 2.51
CA ARG A 54 10.10 28.68 3.42
C ARG A 54 10.57 27.43 4.17
N SER A 55 9.64 26.54 4.53
CA SER A 55 9.93 25.28 5.22
C SER A 55 10.71 24.33 4.31
N THR A 56 10.28 24.16 3.06
CA THR A 56 11.00 23.31 2.09
C THR A 56 12.40 23.83 1.81
N LYS A 57 12.58 25.15 1.68
CA LYS A 57 13.90 25.77 1.51
C LYS A 57 14.82 25.53 2.72
N TRP A 58 14.27 25.67 3.93
CA TRP A 58 14.99 25.37 5.15
C TRP A 58 15.36 23.88 5.19
N LEU A 59 14.43 23.00 4.85
CA LEU A 59 14.67 21.56 4.79
C LEU A 59 15.81 21.21 3.83
N CYS A 60 15.78 21.72 2.58
CA CYS A 60 16.85 21.50 1.60
C CYS A 60 18.22 21.93 2.15
N ARG A 61 18.29 23.10 2.81
CA ARG A 61 19.54 23.59 3.41
C ARG A 61 20.05 22.67 4.52
N ASN A 62 19.19 22.23 5.45
CA ASN A 62 19.62 21.35 6.55
C ASN A 62 19.96 19.94 6.10
N LEU A 63 19.36 19.47 5.00
CA LEU A 63 19.70 18.16 4.44
C LEU A 63 21.07 18.19 3.75
N CYS A 64 21.46 19.33 3.17
CA CYS A 64 22.74 19.50 2.45
C CYS A 64 23.89 20.04 3.33
N ASP A 65 23.63 20.43 4.57
CA ASP A 65 24.67 21.00 5.45
C ASP A 65 25.74 19.93 5.77
N PRO A 66 27.04 20.12 5.52
CA PRO A 66 28.04 19.09 5.81
C PRO A 66 28.30 18.89 7.31
N ASN A 67 28.05 19.89 8.15
CA ASN A 67 28.38 19.88 9.58
C ASN A 67 27.21 19.41 10.45
N ILE A 68 25.99 19.76 10.04
CA ILE A 68 24.74 19.45 10.78
C ILE A 68 23.83 18.50 9.96
N GLY A 69 24.28 18.16 8.76
CA GLY A 69 23.51 17.48 7.71
C GLY A 69 22.74 16.30 8.19
N ARG A 70 21.42 16.43 8.13
CA ARG A 70 20.52 15.30 8.38
C ARG A 70 20.33 14.43 7.14
N GLY A 71 21.07 14.71 6.06
CA GLY A 71 20.97 13.97 4.79
C GLY A 71 21.27 12.47 4.93
N HIS A 72 22.22 12.10 5.79
CA HIS A 72 22.53 10.69 6.09
C HIS A 72 21.41 9.96 6.85
N LEU A 73 20.47 10.68 7.46
CA LEU A 73 19.31 10.07 8.12
C LEU A 73 18.16 9.81 7.15
N VAL A 74 18.19 10.40 5.96
CA VAL A 74 17.11 10.26 4.98
C VAL A 74 17.28 8.95 4.22
N ARG A 75 16.31 8.06 4.41
CA ARG A 75 16.24 6.77 3.72
C ARG A 75 15.25 6.78 2.57
N ARG A 76 14.15 7.52 2.73
CA ARG A 76 13.05 7.60 1.77
C ARG A 76 12.75 9.05 1.40
N VAL A 77 12.67 9.32 0.10
CA VAL A 77 12.16 10.58 -0.42
C VAL A 77 10.89 10.33 -1.23
N ASN A 78 9.83 11.07 -0.91
CA ASN A 78 8.62 11.14 -1.72
C ASN A 78 8.49 12.54 -2.32
N ILE A 79 8.23 12.64 -3.61
CA ILE A 79 7.96 13.91 -4.28
C ILE A 79 6.53 13.88 -4.82
N GLU A 80 5.77 14.92 -4.51
CA GLU A 80 4.47 15.22 -5.10
C GLU A 80 4.60 16.57 -5.82
N PRO A 81 4.84 16.58 -7.15
CA PRO A 81 5.00 17.82 -7.89
C PRO A 81 3.83 18.78 -7.67
N TRP A 82 4.16 20.06 -7.44
CA TRP A 82 3.20 21.09 -7.03
C TRP A 82 2.92 22.10 -8.14
N LEU A 83 1.79 22.81 -8.02
CA LEU A 83 1.52 23.97 -8.87
C LEU A 83 2.38 25.16 -8.42
N VAL A 84 3.14 25.75 -9.35
CA VAL A 84 3.83 27.01 -9.12
C VAL A 84 2.94 28.15 -9.59
N GLN A 85 2.16 28.71 -8.67
CA GLN A 85 1.31 29.85 -8.98
C GLN A 85 2.17 31.10 -9.26
N PRO A 86 1.82 31.90 -10.29
CA PRO A 86 2.39 33.22 -10.46
C PRO A 86 2.02 34.06 -9.24
N ARG A 87 3.02 34.47 -8.46
CA ARG A 87 2.82 35.45 -7.42
C ARG A 87 3.21 36.80 -8.00
N PRO A 88 2.26 37.73 -8.24
CA PRO A 88 2.63 39.09 -8.52
C PRO A 88 3.43 39.56 -7.30
N LYS A 89 4.70 39.89 -7.50
CA LYS A 89 5.42 40.58 -6.43
C LYS A 89 4.69 41.92 -6.26
N PRO A 90 4.31 42.30 -5.03
CA PRO A 90 3.89 43.67 -4.81
C PRO A 90 5.01 44.57 -5.34
N TYR A 91 4.64 45.57 -6.15
CA TYR A 91 5.62 46.51 -6.70
C TYR A 91 6.32 47.21 -5.55
N HIS A 92 7.57 46.82 -5.30
CA HIS A 92 8.35 47.44 -4.23
C HIS A 92 8.86 48.84 -4.64
N ASN A 93 8.79 49.20 -5.93
CA ASN A 93 9.22 50.51 -6.42
C ASN A 93 8.15 51.14 -7.33
N ARG A 94 7.77 52.40 -7.06
CA ARG A 94 6.82 53.19 -7.88
C ARG A 94 7.29 53.32 -9.33
N ALA A 95 8.59 53.43 -9.56
CA ALA A 95 9.16 53.49 -10.91
C ALA A 95 8.87 52.22 -11.72
N GLU A 96 8.90 51.05 -11.09
CA GLU A 96 8.64 49.77 -11.76
C GLU A 96 7.15 49.61 -12.13
N ALA A 97 6.25 50.19 -11.33
CA ALA A 97 4.84 50.26 -11.65
C ALA A 97 4.60 51.17 -12.88
N ILE A 98 5.23 52.35 -12.94
CA ILE A 98 5.10 53.29 -14.07
C ILE A 98 5.68 52.67 -15.36
N TRP A 99 6.88 52.09 -15.31
CA TRP A 99 7.48 51.42 -16.46
C TRP A 99 6.62 50.26 -16.97
N ASN A 100 6.00 49.50 -16.08
CA ASN A 100 5.08 48.45 -16.50
C ASN A 100 3.79 49.00 -17.09
N SER A 101 3.28 50.14 -16.63
CA SER A 101 2.15 50.82 -17.26
C SER A 101 2.48 51.28 -18.67
N ILE A 102 3.67 51.86 -18.87
CA ILE A 102 4.13 52.29 -20.20
C ILE A 102 4.35 51.08 -21.11
N ALA A 103 5.03 50.03 -20.63
CA ALA A 103 5.27 48.83 -21.42
C ALA A 103 3.97 48.12 -21.85
N ARG A 104 2.91 48.18 -21.03
CA ARG A 104 1.58 47.66 -21.39
C ARG A 104 0.91 48.43 -22.53
N LEU A 105 1.22 49.72 -22.69
CA LEU A 105 0.68 50.52 -23.81
C LEU A 105 1.29 50.09 -25.15
N PHE A 106 2.53 49.59 -25.15
CA PHE A 106 3.24 49.18 -26.37
C PHE A 106 3.14 47.69 -26.67
N ASP A 107 3.02 46.83 -25.66
CA ASP A 107 2.87 45.38 -25.81
C ASP A 107 1.92 44.84 -24.72
N HIS A 108 0.69 44.52 -25.14
CA HIS A 108 -0.34 43.97 -24.28
C HIS A 108 0.11 42.64 -23.61
N ASP A 109 0.98 41.88 -24.27
CA ASP A 109 1.47 40.57 -23.80
C ASP A 109 2.74 40.68 -22.92
N HIS A 110 3.38 41.84 -22.86
CA HIS A 110 4.63 42.03 -22.11
C HIS A 110 4.51 41.61 -20.64
N SER A 111 3.38 41.93 -20.01
CA SER A 111 3.13 41.58 -18.61
C SER A 111 3.00 40.07 -18.39
N GLN A 112 2.35 39.36 -19.33
CA GLN A 112 2.18 37.91 -19.29
C GLN A 112 3.50 37.20 -19.57
N ARG A 113 4.28 37.65 -20.57
CA ARG A 113 5.62 37.12 -20.87
C ARG A 113 6.55 37.26 -19.67
N ARG A 114 6.59 38.45 -19.05
CA ARG A 114 7.41 38.72 -17.87
C ARG A 114 6.99 37.83 -16.69
N MET A 115 5.69 37.67 -16.45
CA MET A 115 5.17 36.78 -15.42
C MET A 115 5.55 35.31 -15.68
N ASN A 116 5.40 34.82 -16.91
CA ASN A 116 5.78 33.47 -17.31
C ASN A 116 7.28 33.22 -17.14
N GLN A 117 8.13 34.19 -17.51
CA GLN A 117 9.58 34.11 -17.27
C GLN A 117 9.91 34.03 -15.77
N HIS A 118 9.22 34.79 -14.92
CA HIS A 118 9.41 34.70 -13.47
C HIS A 118 8.99 33.34 -12.90
N VAL A 119 7.87 32.78 -13.38
CA VAL A 119 7.42 31.43 -13.00
C VAL A 119 8.44 30.38 -13.44
N LYS A 120 8.91 30.42 -14.70
CA LYS A 120 9.94 29.51 -15.22
C LYS A 120 11.24 29.59 -14.42
N ARG A 121 11.75 30.80 -14.13
CA ARG A 121 12.95 31.00 -13.29
C ARG A 121 12.76 30.45 -11.88
N ARG A 122 11.55 30.55 -11.32
CA ARG A 122 11.23 30.00 -10.00
C ARG A 122 11.21 28.48 -10.05
N ILE A 123 10.53 27.89 -11.03
CA ILE A 123 10.48 26.44 -11.24
C ILE A 123 11.90 25.89 -11.36
N GLN A 124 12.75 26.49 -12.20
CA GLN A 124 14.13 26.03 -12.37
C GLN A 124 14.92 26.09 -11.06
N LYS A 125 14.75 27.15 -10.26
CA LYS A 125 15.40 27.26 -8.94
C LYS A 125 14.91 26.20 -7.97
N ASP A 126 13.62 25.92 -7.98
CA ASP A 126 13.00 24.92 -7.10
C ASP A 126 13.45 23.50 -7.53
N ILE A 127 13.45 23.21 -8.84
CA ILE A 127 13.99 21.97 -9.45
C ILE A 127 15.44 21.75 -9.03
N THR A 128 16.30 22.74 -9.26
CA THR A 128 17.74 22.63 -9.00
C THR A 128 17.97 22.31 -7.52
N ARG A 129 17.32 23.05 -6.63
CA ARG A 129 17.48 22.84 -5.18
C ARG A 129 17.02 21.47 -4.71
N VAL A 130 15.85 21.01 -5.16
CA VAL A 130 15.34 19.69 -4.75
C VAL A 130 16.18 18.58 -5.36
N THR A 131 16.53 18.68 -6.64
CA THR A 131 17.37 17.69 -7.34
C THR A 131 18.74 17.56 -6.67
N ASP A 132 19.41 18.68 -6.40
CA ASP A 132 20.72 18.68 -5.73
C ASP A 132 20.61 18.13 -4.31
N THR A 133 19.55 18.50 -3.58
CA THR A 133 19.30 17.96 -2.24
C THR A 133 19.16 16.45 -2.28
N VAL A 134 18.29 15.91 -3.15
CA VAL A 134 18.03 14.47 -3.26
C VAL A 134 19.27 13.71 -3.72
N SER A 135 20.03 14.27 -4.67
CA SER A 135 21.25 13.66 -5.17
C SER A 135 22.33 13.53 -4.08
N GLY A 136 22.41 14.51 -3.18
CA GLY A 136 23.35 14.56 -2.06
C GLY A 136 23.01 13.65 -0.88
N LEU A 137 21.84 13.01 -0.86
CA LEU A 137 21.44 12.12 0.24
C LEU A 137 22.18 10.78 0.13
N SER A 138 23.23 10.57 0.92
CA SER A 138 24.11 9.39 0.84
C SER A 138 23.36 8.07 1.05
N ASN A 139 22.41 8.03 1.99
CA ASN A 139 21.71 6.82 2.44
C ASN A 139 20.31 6.65 1.82
N LEU A 140 20.01 7.38 0.75
CA LEU A 140 18.74 7.25 0.04
C LEU A 140 18.64 5.89 -0.63
N SER A 141 17.76 5.03 -0.12
CA SER A 141 17.47 3.71 -0.68
C SER A 141 16.07 3.60 -1.30
N GLU A 142 15.17 4.53 -0.97
CA GLU A 142 13.79 4.49 -1.42
C GLU A 142 13.36 5.83 -2.04
N TYR A 143 12.80 5.79 -3.24
CA TYR A 143 12.35 6.97 -3.96
C TYR A 143 10.92 6.79 -4.45
N GLY A 144 10.08 7.79 -4.19
CA GLY A 144 8.69 7.82 -4.59
C GLY A 144 8.36 9.10 -5.36
N LEU A 145 7.70 8.98 -6.51
CA LEU A 145 7.10 10.10 -7.21
C LEU A 145 5.59 9.85 -7.27
N ARG A 146 4.78 10.77 -6.73
CA ARG A 146 3.33 10.59 -6.59
C ARG A 146 2.55 11.64 -7.36
N TRP A 147 1.52 11.17 -8.05
CA TRP A 147 0.64 11.98 -8.87
C TRP A 147 -0.77 11.95 -8.33
N ASN A 148 -1.23 13.15 -7.96
CA ASN A 148 -2.59 13.37 -7.58
C ASN A 148 -3.35 13.98 -8.76
N GLN A 149 -4.18 13.17 -9.40
CA GLN A 149 -5.03 13.56 -10.53
C GLN A 149 -5.98 14.73 -10.23
N HIS A 150 -6.29 14.99 -8.96
CA HIS A 150 -7.18 16.07 -8.54
C HIS A 150 -6.43 17.38 -8.23
N ARG A 151 -5.10 17.38 -8.24
CA ARG A 151 -4.29 18.56 -7.95
C ARG A 151 -3.59 19.04 -9.22
N PRO A 152 -3.68 20.34 -9.56
CA PRO A 152 -2.89 20.89 -10.65
C PRO A 152 -1.40 20.80 -10.30
N TYR A 153 -0.58 20.58 -11.31
CA TYR A 153 0.87 20.47 -11.18
C TYR A 153 1.57 21.11 -12.39
N HIS A 154 2.87 21.36 -12.28
CA HIS A 154 3.67 21.82 -13.41
C HIS A 154 4.41 20.63 -14.06
N PRO A 155 4.19 20.31 -15.35
CA PRO A 155 4.79 19.13 -16.01
C PRO A 155 6.33 19.09 -15.97
N GLU A 156 6.99 20.25 -16.07
CA GLU A 156 8.45 20.35 -15.96
C GLU A 156 9.00 19.78 -14.64
N LEU A 157 8.21 19.81 -13.55
CA LEU A 157 8.64 19.21 -12.28
C LEU A 157 8.69 17.68 -12.36
N TYR A 158 7.74 17.02 -13.02
CA TYR A 158 7.80 15.57 -13.22
C TYR A 158 9.00 15.19 -14.09
N GLN A 159 9.19 15.89 -15.21
CA GLN A 159 10.30 15.64 -16.11
C GLN A 159 11.65 15.80 -15.39
N ALA A 160 11.77 16.83 -14.54
CA ALA A 160 13.00 17.08 -13.80
C ALA A 160 13.23 16.11 -12.64
N PHE A 161 12.17 15.68 -11.95
CA PHE A 161 12.27 14.80 -10.79
C PHE A 161 12.21 13.30 -11.12
N LEU A 162 11.94 12.93 -12.37
CA LEU A 162 11.95 11.54 -12.81
C LEU A 162 13.36 11.12 -13.26
N CYS A 163 13.66 11.17 -14.55
CA CYS A 163 14.90 10.63 -15.11
C CYS A 163 16.19 11.29 -14.59
N PRO A 164 16.28 12.63 -14.45
CA PRO A 164 17.51 13.27 -13.95
C PRO A 164 17.86 12.87 -12.52
N VAL A 165 16.85 12.78 -11.64
CA VAL A 165 17.06 12.33 -10.24
C VAL A 165 17.42 10.85 -10.20
N LEU A 166 16.64 10.00 -10.88
CA LEU A 166 16.90 8.56 -10.93
C LEU A 166 18.33 8.26 -11.42
N SER A 167 18.79 8.95 -12.46
CA SER A 167 20.15 8.78 -12.99
C SER A 167 21.26 9.09 -11.97
N ARG A 168 21.01 9.99 -11.01
CA ARG A 168 21.96 10.36 -9.95
C ARG A 168 21.91 9.47 -8.72
N ILE A 169 20.81 8.72 -8.52
CA ILE A 169 20.61 7.86 -7.35
C ILE A 169 20.57 6.36 -7.69
N LYS A 170 20.72 6.01 -8.98
CA LYS A 170 20.57 4.65 -9.51
C LYS A 170 21.34 3.56 -8.77
N ASP A 171 22.56 3.84 -8.32
CA ASP A 171 23.45 2.85 -7.70
C ASP A 171 23.13 2.56 -6.23
N ARG A 172 22.15 3.27 -5.66
CA ARG A 172 21.74 3.17 -4.25
C ARG A 172 20.27 2.82 -4.09
N LEU A 173 19.48 2.98 -5.15
CA LEU A 173 18.05 2.85 -5.10
C LEU A 173 17.63 1.37 -5.06
N VAL A 174 17.01 0.98 -3.96
CA VAL A 174 16.49 -0.38 -3.71
C VAL A 174 14.98 -0.45 -3.98
N LYS A 175 14.25 0.62 -3.64
CA LYS A 175 12.80 0.71 -3.85
C LYS A 175 12.40 1.94 -4.64
N LEU A 176 11.55 1.73 -5.66
CA LEU A 176 10.99 2.77 -6.50
C LEU A 176 9.47 2.67 -6.52
N SER A 177 8.79 3.74 -6.09
CA SER A 177 7.33 3.86 -6.15
C SER A 177 6.95 4.95 -7.15
N LEU A 178 6.34 4.57 -8.26
CA LEU A 178 5.93 5.46 -9.35
C LEU A 178 4.42 5.57 -9.42
N ASP A 179 3.93 6.75 -9.16
CA ASP A 179 2.57 7.17 -9.41
C ASP A 179 2.72 8.48 -10.19
N ILE A 180 2.73 8.37 -11.52
CA ILE A 180 3.10 9.47 -12.43
C ILE A 180 2.15 9.53 -13.63
N PRO A 181 2.05 10.69 -14.33
CA PRO A 181 1.34 10.77 -15.58
C PRO A 181 1.87 9.73 -16.59
N PRO A 182 1.01 8.93 -17.25
CA PRO A 182 1.46 7.80 -18.07
C PRO A 182 2.41 8.20 -19.19
N GLU A 183 2.24 9.37 -19.79
CA GLU A 183 3.12 9.89 -20.83
C GLU A 183 4.59 9.98 -20.39
N MET A 184 4.84 10.12 -19.08
CA MET A 184 6.19 10.19 -18.52
C MET A 184 6.84 8.81 -18.38
N LEU A 185 6.07 7.71 -18.35
CA LEU A 185 6.63 6.35 -18.27
C LEU A 185 7.51 6.02 -19.49
N ARG A 186 7.22 6.62 -20.66
CA ARG A 186 8.06 6.49 -21.88
C ARG A 186 9.51 6.87 -21.63
N SER A 187 9.75 7.85 -20.76
CA SER A 187 11.09 8.37 -20.48
C SER A 187 11.96 7.44 -19.62
N LEU A 188 11.37 6.36 -19.06
CA LEU A 188 12.09 5.42 -18.19
C LEU A 188 12.87 4.35 -18.96
N ALA A 189 12.55 4.09 -20.23
CA ALA A 189 13.21 3.07 -21.04
C ALA A 189 14.77 3.09 -20.97
N PRO A 190 15.46 4.26 -21.05
CA PRO A 190 16.92 4.31 -20.96
C PRO A 190 17.49 4.25 -19.54
N ILE A 191 16.65 4.24 -18.49
CA ILE A 191 17.12 4.30 -17.10
C ILE A 191 17.50 2.89 -16.63
N ALA A 192 18.74 2.73 -16.19
CA ALA A 192 19.23 1.53 -15.53
C ALA A 192 19.30 1.73 -14.02
N LEU A 193 18.71 0.81 -13.25
CA LEU A 193 18.69 0.82 -11.78
C LEU A 193 19.24 -0.51 -11.25
N PRO A 194 20.57 -0.69 -11.20
CA PRO A 194 21.22 -1.99 -11.01
C PRO A 194 21.05 -2.61 -9.62
N ARG A 195 20.45 -1.89 -8.66
CA ARG A 195 20.16 -2.38 -7.30
C ARG A 195 18.66 -2.37 -6.96
N LEU A 196 17.80 -2.13 -7.95
CA LEU A 196 16.38 -2.00 -7.68
C LEU A 196 15.76 -3.38 -7.45
N GLU A 197 15.30 -3.62 -6.24
CA GLU A 197 14.67 -4.87 -5.80
C GLU A 197 13.14 -4.74 -5.73
N HIS A 198 12.62 -3.53 -5.51
CA HIS A 198 11.20 -3.30 -5.31
C HIS A 198 10.68 -2.21 -6.24
N LEU A 199 9.73 -2.59 -7.12
CA LEU A 199 9.03 -1.69 -8.01
C LEU A 199 7.54 -1.64 -7.68
N GLU A 200 7.03 -0.46 -7.39
CA GLU A 200 5.60 -0.19 -7.22
C GLU A 200 5.14 0.83 -8.27
N VAL A 201 4.06 0.53 -8.98
CA VAL A 201 3.56 1.37 -10.08
C VAL A 201 2.06 1.59 -9.92
N GLY A 202 1.64 2.86 -9.95
CA GLY A 202 0.26 3.31 -9.96
C GLY A 202 -0.10 3.89 -11.33
N LEU A 203 -0.89 3.16 -12.10
CA LEU A 203 -1.30 3.50 -13.45
C LEU A 203 -2.66 4.22 -13.42
N CYS A 204 -2.75 5.37 -14.08
CA CYS A 204 -4.00 6.11 -14.29
C CYS A 204 -3.96 6.79 -15.66
N THR A 205 -4.67 6.25 -16.66
CA THR A 205 -4.58 6.71 -18.06
C THR A 205 -5.60 7.79 -18.42
N MET A 206 -6.51 8.14 -17.51
CA MET A 206 -7.53 9.16 -17.73
C MET A 206 -8.31 8.86 -19.03
N LYS A 207 -8.19 9.72 -20.04
CA LYS A 207 -8.84 9.65 -21.35
C LYS A 207 -7.87 9.33 -22.49
N MET A 208 -6.68 8.81 -22.21
CA MET A 208 -5.72 8.46 -23.25
C MET A 208 -6.31 7.42 -24.21
N SER A 209 -5.98 7.52 -25.49
CA SER A 209 -6.39 6.53 -26.48
C SER A 209 -5.67 5.20 -26.22
N ARG A 210 -6.28 4.09 -26.61
CA ARG A 210 -5.65 2.75 -26.47
C ARG A 210 -4.28 2.70 -27.14
N ARG A 211 -4.13 3.33 -28.31
CA ARG A 211 -2.86 3.41 -29.04
C ARG A 211 -1.78 4.13 -28.22
N ASP A 212 -2.12 5.25 -27.61
CA ASP A 212 -1.16 6.01 -26.80
C ASP A 212 -0.74 5.23 -25.55
N VAL A 213 -1.68 4.50 -24.94
CA VAL A 213 -1.42 3.62 -23.79
C VAL A 213 -0.49 2.47 -24.19
N ASP A 214 -0.75 1.81 -25.31
CA ASP A 214 0.09 0.74 -25.84
C ASP A 214 1.53 1.23 -26.10
N GLU A 215 1.69 2.36 -26.77
CA GLU A 215 3.01 2.96 -27.02
C GLU A 215 3.75 3.33 -25.71
N VAL A 216 3.03 3.80 -24.68
CA VAL A 216 3.62 4.04 -23.36
C VAL A 216 4.12 2.74 -22.75
N PHE A 217 3.32 1.67 -22.83
CA PHE A 217 3.65 0.39 -22.22
C PHE A 217 4.75 -0.37 -22.94
N ASP A 218 4.88 -0.22 -24.26
CA ASP A 218 6.00 -0.76 -25.00
C ASP A 218 7.33 -0.19 -24.46
N CYS A 219 7.41 1.14 -24.25
CA CYS A 219 8.59 1.76 -23.64
C CYS A 219 8.76 1.38 -22.17
N PHE A 220 7.67 1.30 -21.41
CA PHE A 220 7.73 0.98 -19.98
C PHE A 220 8.15 -0.48 -19.72
N ALA A 221 7.71 -1.42 -20.56
CA ALA A 221 8.10 -2.82 -20.47
C ALA A 221 9.61 -3.00 -20.67
N VAL A 222 10.23 -2.21 -21.57
CA VAL A 222 11.71 -2.19 -21.71
C VAL A 222 12.38 -1.82 -20.39
N PHE A 223 11.92 -0.76 -19.72
CA PHE A 223 12.44 -0.36 -18.42
C PHE A 223 12.28 -1.48 -17.38
N VAL A 224 11.10 -2.10 -17.29
CA VAL A 224 10.84 -3.17 -16.31
C VAL A 224 11.70 -4.40 -16.61
N ASN A 225 11.86 -4.80 -17.87
CA ASN A 225 12.69 -5.93 -18.26
C ASN A 225 14.19 -5.69 -17.99
N ASN A 226 14.66 -4.44 -17.98
CA ASN A 226 16.03 -4.12 -17.55
C ASN A 226 16.27 -4.39 -16.05
N LEU A 227 15.21 -4.61 -15.26
CA LEU A 227 15.28 -4.97 -13.84
C LEU A 227 15.35 -6.49 -13.62
N TYR A 228 15.46 -7.30 -14.68
CA TYR A 228 15.52 -8.76 -14.58
C TYR A 228 16.51 -9.31 -13.53
N PRO A 229 17.72 -8.74 -13.30
CA PRO A 229 18.70 -9.40 -12.45
C PRO A 229 18.49 -9.13 -10.96
N THR A 230 17.67 -8.15 -10.59
CA THR A 230 17.54 -7.70 -9.19
C THR A 230 16.12 -7.65 -8.67
N LEU A 231 15.10 -7.63 -9.54
CA LEU A 231 13.74 -7.40 -9.12
C LEU A 231 13.20 -8.56 -8.26
N GLU A 232 12.94 -8.27 -6.98
CA GLU A 232 12.36 -9.21 -6.02
C GLU A 232 10.87 -9.00 -5.78
N SER A 233 10.38 -7.76 -5.91
CA SER A 233 8.99 -7.38 -5.68
C SER A 233 8.47 -6.47 -6.78
N MET A 234 7.36 -6.87 -7.41
CA MET A 234 6.65 -6.07 -8.39
C MET A 234 5.20 -5.85 -7.93
N SER A 235 4.77 -4.59 -7.91
CA SER A 235 3.40 -4.20 -7.59
C SER A 235 2.84 -3.28 -8.65
N ILE A 236 1.76 -3.70 -9.31
CA ILE A 236 1.07 -2.91 -10.34
C ILE A 236 -0.34 -2.63 -9.86
N SER A 237 -0.68 -1.34 -9.74
CA SER A 237 -2.00 -0.90 -9.37
C SER A 237 -2.59 -0.05 -10.48
N SER A 238 -3.77 -0.42 -10.94
CA SER A 238 -4.56 0.38 -11.85
C SER A 238 -5.62 1.18 -11.08
N ARG A 239 -5.76 2.45 -11.44
CA ARG A 239 -6.64 3.40 -10.80
C ARG A 239 -7.62 4.03 -11.77
N VAL A 240 -8.65 4.61 -11.17
CA VAL A 240 -9.71 5.31 -11.85
C VAL A 240 -9.48 6.83 -11.81
N PRO A 241 -9.77 7.56 -12.90
CA PRO A 241 -10.33 7.06 -14.16
C PRO A 241 -9.26 6.58 -15.15
N SER A 242 -9.50 5.43 -15.80
CA SER A 242 -8.66 4.92 -16.89
C SER A 242 -9.57 4.22 -17.91
N GLN A 243 -9.89 4.90 -19.01
CA GLN A 243 -10.90 4.43 -19.96
C GLN A 243 -10.36 3.35 -20.91
N SER A 244 -9.13 3.54 -21.41
CA SER A 244 -8.53 2.67 -22.43
C SER A 244 -7.39 1.79 -21.91
N LEU A 245 -7.25 1.67 -20.59
CA LEU A 245 -6.16 0.91 -19.98
C LEU A 245 -6.42 -0.60 -20.07
N ASP A 246 -5.50 -1.33 -20.68
CA ASP A 246 -5.50 -2.78 -20.72
C ASP A 246 -4.09 -3.30 -20.42
N LEU A 247 -3.94 -4.05 -19.33
CA LEU A 247 -2.67 -4.60 -18.87
C LEU A 247 -2.27 -5.90 -19.61
N THR A 248 -3.17 -6.46 -20.43
CA THR A 248 -2.92 -7.71 -21.15
C THR A 248 -1.61 -7.65 -21.94
N ARG A 249 -1.47 -6.64 -22.81
CA ARG A 249 -0.27 -6.41 -23.63
C ARG A 249 0.98 -6.20 -22.78
N PHE A 250 0.86 -5.47 -21.67
CA PHE A 250 1.97 -5.23 -20.76
C PHE A 250 2.50 -6.55 -20.19
N PHE A 251 1.64 -7.44 -19.69
CA PHE A 251 2.05 -8.75 -19.19
C PHE A 251 2.65 -9.66 -20.26
N THR A 252 2.14 -9.62 -21.51
CA THR A 252 2.74 -10.35 -22.64
C THR A 252 4.19 -9.97 -22.89
N MET A 253 4.55 -8.69 -22.68
CA MET A 253 5.90 -8.17 -22.93
C MET A 253 6.89 -8.43 -21.78
N LEU A 254 6.42 -8.89 -20.61
CA LEU A 254 7.29 -9.07 -19.45
C LEU A 254 8.17 -10.32 -19.57
N GLY A 255 9.45 -10.14 -19.25
CA GLY A 255 10.48 -11.17 -19.20
C GLY A 255 10.32 -12.15 -18.04
N THR A 256 11.40 -12.88 -17.71
CA THR A 256 11.49 -13.66 -16.47
C THR A 256 12.44 -12.97 -15.51
N PHE A 257 12.00 -12.93 -14.25
CA PHE A 257 12.65 -12.28 -13.15
C PHE A 257 13.05 -13.38 -12.14
N PRO A 258 14.27 -13.94 -12.24
CA PRO A 258 14.70 -15.10 -11.44
C PRO A 258 14.66 -14.87 -9.92
N HIS A 259 14.64 -13.61 -9.47
CA HIS A 259 14.58 -13.26 -8.05
C HIS A 259 13.19 -12.81 -7.59
N LEU A 260 12.17 -12.85 -8.46
CA LEU A 260 10.83 -12.35 -8.13
C LEU A 260 10.16 -13.26 -7.09
N ARG A 261 10.03 -12.73 -5.88
CA ARG A 261 9.40 -13.38 -4.72
C ARG A 261 8.03 -12.81 -4.42
N ARG A 262 7.77 -11.54 -4.73
CA ARG A 262 6.49 -10.88 -4.45
C ARG A 262 5.89 -10.31 -5.72
N PHE A 263 4.65 -10.68 -5.99
CA PHE A 263 3.87 -10.10 -7.06
C PHE A 263 2.52 -9.61 -6.54
N CYS A 264 2.21 -8.35 -6.85
CA CYS A 264 0.94 -7.73 -6.52
C CYS A 264 0.34 -7.10 -7.78
N VAL A 265 -0.93 -7.41 -8.03
CA VAL A 265 -1.73 -6.71 -9.03
C VAL A 265 -3.05 -6.27 -8.43
N SER A 266 -3.39 -5.00 -8.66
CA SER A 266 -4.66 -4.42 -8.26
C SER A 266 -5.32 -3.78 -9.47
N ILE A 267 -6.46 -4.31 -9.90
CA ILE A 267 -7.26 -3.71 -10.99
C ILE A 267 -8.71 -3.48 -10.52
N PRO A 268 -9.51 -2.66 -11.23
CA PRO A 268 -10.92 -2.48 -10.89
C PRO A 268 -11.67 -3.82 -10.78
N PHE A 269 -12.64 -3.90 -9.87
CA PHE A 269 -13.37 -5.14 -9.60
C PHE A 269 -14.16 -5.70 -10.80
N ASP A 270 -14.42 -4.90 -11.83
CA ASP A 270 -15.06 -5.33 -13.07
C ASP A 270 -14.10 -6.01 -14.06
N GLY A 271 -12.80 -5.99 -13.77
CA GLY A 271 -11.76 -6.58 -14.62
C GLY A 271 -11.54 -5.84 -15.94
N THR A 272 -12.06 -4.63 -16.10
CA THR A 272 -11.95 -3.85 -17.35
C THR A 272 -10.52 -3.62 -17.82
N HIS A 273 -9.56 -3.59 -16.90
CA HIS A 273 -8.15 -3.35 -17.21
C HIS A 273 -7.34 -4.62 -17.50
N LEU A 274 -8.02 -5.76 -17.66
CA LEU A 274 -7.40 -7.02 -18.04
C LEU A 274 -8.35 -7.78 -18.97
N SER A 275 -8.31 -7.44 -20.26
CA SER A 275 -9.19 -8.04 -21.27
C SER A 275 -9.01 -9.56 -21.37
N SER A 276 -7.76 -10.03 -21.24
CA SER A 276 -7.41 -11.45 -21.21
C SER A 276 -6.55 -11.76 -19.98
N PRO A 277 -6.98 -12.70 -19.10
CA PRO A 277 -6.16 -13.11 -17.98
C PRO A 277 -5.01 -14.05 -18.38
N CYS A 278 -5.00 -14.61 -19.60
CA CYS A 278 -4.05 -15.63 -20.03
C CYS A 278 -2.60 -15.16 -19.96
N ASP A 279 -2.33 -13.91 -20.34
CA ASP A 279 -0.97 -13.35 -20.30
C ASP A 279 -0.45 -13.19 -18.87
N LEU A 280 -1.34 -12.81 -17.95
CA LEU A 280 -1.02 -12.76 -16.52
C LEU A 280 -0.82 -14.18 -15.95
N VAL A 281 -1.62 -15.16 -16.35
CA VAL A 281 -1.44 -16.58 -15.96
C VAL A 281 -0.10 -17.11 -16.47
N ALA A 282 0.27 -16.82 -17.71
CA ALA A 282 1.55 -17.19 -18.29
C ALA A 282 2.71 -16.54 -17.51
N PHE A 283 2.57 -15.26 -17.18
CA PHE A 283 3.53 -14.54 -16.34
C PHE A 283 3.68 -15.17 -14.95
N LEU A 284 2.59 -15.51 -14.27
CA LEU A 284 2.64 -16.14 -12.94
C LEU A 284 3.27 -17.54 -13.00
N THR A 285 2.87 -18.36 -13.99
CA THR A 285 3.40 -19.70 -14.22
C THR A 285 4.91 -19.68 -14.43
N LYS A 286 5.42 -18.68 -15.16
CA LYS A 286 6.85 -18.45 -15.41
C LYS A 286 7.66 -18.21 -14.13
N HIS A 287 7.03 -17.73 -13.06
CA HIS A 287 7.67 -17.41 -11.77
C HIS A 287 7.24 -18.34 -10.63
N ARG A 288 6.61 -19.48 -10.94
CA ARG A 288 6.03 -20.39 -9.94
C ARG A 288 7.04 -20.94 -8.91
N GLN A 289 8.31 -21.05 -9.29
CA GLN A 289 9.37 -21.60 -8.44
C GLN A 289 9.95 -20.57 -7.46
N THR A 290 9.76 -19.29 -7.72
CA THR A 290 10.39 -18.19 -6.98
C THR A 290 9.38 -17.41 -6.14
N LEU A 291 8.13 -17.33 -6.59
CA LEU A 291 7.07 -16.57 -5.91
C LEU A 291 6.75 -17.13 -4.52
N GLN A 292 6.78 -16.24 -3.54
CA GLN A 292 6.46 -16.46 -2.13
C GLN A 292 5.21 -15.70 -1.70
N HIS A 293 4.98 -14.53 -2.30
CA HIS A 293 3.85 -13.65 -1.99
C HIS A 293 3.06 -13.35 -3.26
N LEU A 294 1.78 -13.72 -3.27
CA LEU A 294 0.85 -13.40 -4.35
C LEU A 294 -0.30 -12.55 -3.81
N GLN A 295 -0.50 -11.38 -4.41
CA GLN A 295 -1.61 -10.50 -4.10
C GLN A 295 -2.41 -10.18 -5.37
N LEU A 296 -3.68 -10.59 -5.38
CA LEU A 296 -4.66 -10.23 -6.40
C LEU A 296 -5.77 -9.41 -5.71
N SER A 297 -5.71 -8.08 -5.83
CA SER A 297 -6.68 -7.18 -5.18
C SER A 297 -7.57 -6.46 -6.17
N SER A 298 -8.72 -5.98 -5.69
CA SER A 298 -9.64 -5.19 -6.50
C SER A 298 -9.65 -3.73 -6.06
N SER A 299 -9.81 -2.81 -7.01
CA SER A 299 -9.98 -1.38 -6.77
C SER A 299 -11.35 -0.90 -7.24
N ARG A 300 -11.67 0.37 -6.97
CA ARG A 300 -12.94 1.00 -7.42
C ARG A 300 -13.01 0.99 -8.95
N CYS A 301 -14.21 0.74 -9.48
CA CYS A 301 -14.51 0.88 -10.90
C CYS A 301 -14.90 2.31 -11.27
N SER A 302 -14.57 2.71 -12.50
CA SER A 302 -15.15 3.88 -13.14
C SER A 302 -16.44 3.49 -13.83
N VAL A 303 -17.28 4.48 -14.12
CA VAL A 303 -18.32 4.32 -15.14
C VAL A 303 -17.60 4.10 -16.47
N ALA A 304 -17.57 2.86 -16.94
CA ALA A 304 -16.98 2.52 -18.23
C ALA A 304 -17.85 3.09 -19.36
N GLU A 305 -17.23 3.65 -20.40
CA GLU A 305 -17.95 4.11 -21.60
C GLU A 305 -18.55 2.96 -22.40
N SER A 306 -17.98 1.75 -22.25
CA SER A 306 -18.46 0.52 -22.86
C SER A 306 -18.66 -0.56 -21.80
N PRO A 307 -19.74 -1.35 -21.87
CA PRO A 307 -19.96 -2.45 -20.96
C PRO A 307 -18.83 -3.48 -21.11
N SER A 308 -18.08 -3.70 -20.03
CA SER A 308 -17.12 -4.81 -19.94
C SER A 308 -17.83 -6.14 -20.20
N SER A 309 -17.15 -7.09 -20.86
CA SER A 309 -17.63 -8.46 -20.92
C SER A 309 -17.96 -8.96 -19.51
N PRO A 310 -19.13 -9.59 -19.28
CA PRO A 310 -19.52 -10.05 -17.95
C PRO A 310 -18.52 -11.05 -17.34
N LYS A 311 -17.71 -11.71 -18.17
CA LYS A 311 -16.65 -12.63 -17.75
C LYS A 311 -15.46 -11.93 -17.09
N CYS A 312 -15.17 -10.67 -17.44
CA CYS A 312 -14.04 -9.92 -16.89
C CYS A 312 -14.19 -9.70 -15.37
N LYS A 313 -15.42 -9.61 -14.86
CA LYS A 313 -15.70 -9.47 -13.43
C LYS A 313 -15.12 -10.62 -12.59
N TYR A 314 -14.95 -11.80 -13.19
CA TYR A 314 -14.42 -13.00 -12.56
C TYR A 314 -12.92 -13.20 -12.83
N TRP A 315 -12.16 -12.13 -13.11
CA TRP A 315 -10.75 -12.25 -13.46
C TRP A 315 -9.90 -12.98 -12.41
N ILE A 316 -10.13 -12.75 -11.10
CA ILE A 316 -9.41 -13.48 -10.03
C ILE A 316 -9.72 -14.98 -10.07
N PRO A 317 -11.00 -15.43 -9.96
CA PRO A 317 -11.32 -16.84 -10.11
C PRO A 317 -10.79 -17.46 -11.41
N ASN A 318 -10.89 -16.76 -12.55
CA ASN A 318 -10.43 -17.26 -13.84
C ASN A 318 -8.90 -17.46 -13.87
N ILE A 319 -8.13 -16.55 -13.28
CA ILE A 319 -6.68 -16.71 -13.13
C ILE A 319 -6.38 -17.94 -12.27
N LEU A 320 -7.00 -18.05 -11.09
CA LEU A 320 -6.74 -19.15 -10.16
C LEU A 320 -7.13 -20.51 -10.76
N SER A 321 -8.25 -20.59 -11.47
CA SER A 321 -8.66 -21.82 -12.19
C SER A 321 -7.69 -22.23 -13.30
N SER A 322 -6.88 -21.30 -13.80
CA SER A 322 -5.93 -21.57 -14.90
C SER A 322 -4.52 -21.89 -14.38
N LEU A 323 -4.30 -21.84 -13.06
CA LEU A 323 -3.03 -22.16 -12.42
C LEU A 323 -3.05 -23.64 -12.00
N ASP A 324 -2.86 -24.53 -12.97
CA ASP A 324 -2.95 -25.99 -12.76
C ASP A 324 -1.75 -26.57 -11.97
N THR A 325 -0.63 -25.84 -11.93
CA THR A 325 0.59 -26.30 -11.26
C THR A 325 0.87 -25.52 -9.99
N PRO A 326 1.17 -26.18 -8.87
CA PRO A 326 1.41 -25.51 -7.60
C PRO A 326 2.70 -24.67 -7.64
N PHE A 327 2.70 -23.61 -6.84
CA PHE A 327 3.84 -22.77 -6.53
C PHE A 327 4.61 -23.42 -5.39
N SER A 328 5.90 -23.69 -5.58
CA SER A 328 6.71 -24.49 -4.65
C SER A 328 7.24 -23.74 -3.42
N ARG A 329 6.92 -22.45 -3.30
CA ARG A 329 7.42 -21.56 -2.22
C ARG A 329 6.34 -20.58 -1.74
N LEU A 330 5.09 -20.79 -2.11
CA LEU A 330 4.03 -19.79 -1.90
C LEU A 330 3.55 -19.83 -0.45
N SER A 331 4.05 -18.88 0.35
CA SER A 331 3.75 -18.80 1.77
C SER A 331 2.71 -17.73 2.12
N SER A 332 2.39 -16.82 1.20
CA SER A 332 1.51 -15.70 1.49
C SER A 332 0.59 -15.40 0.31
N VAL A 333 -0.71 -15.45 0.57
CA VAL A 333 -1.75 -15.25 -0.43
C VAL A 333 -2.73 -14.18 0.05
N GLN A 334 -2.93 -13.16 -0.78
CA GLN A 334 -3.94 -12.13 -0.57
C GLN A 334 -4.88 -12.06 -1.78
N LEU A 335 -6.17 -12.27 -1.55
CA LEU A 335 -7.18 -12.31 -2.60
C LEU A 335 -8.37 -11.42 -2.26
N ALA A 336 -8.74 -10.56 -3.21
CA ALA A 336 -10.03 -9.87 -3.19
C ALA A 336 -11.13 -10.83 -3.68
N LEU A 337 -12.16 -11.03 -2.85
CA LEU A 337 -13.27 -11.93 -3.15
C LEU A 337 -14.38 -11.21 -3.93
N ARG A 338 -14.10 -10.87 -5.19
CA ARG A 338 -15.06 -10.24 -6.11
C ARG A 338 -15.29 -11.11 -7.36
N PRO A 339 -16.51 -11.11 -7.93
CA PRO A 339 -17.73 -10.46 -7.42
C PRO A 339 -18.24 -11.10 -6.11
N VAL A 340 -19.08 -10.38 -5.36
CA VAL A 340 -19.53 -10.76 -4.01
C VAL A 340 -20.28 -12.10 -3.99
N LYS A 341 -20.85 -12.55 -5.09
CA LYS A 341 -21.56 -13.84 -5.21
C LYS A 341 -20.79 -14.87 -6.06
N ALA A 342 -19.50 -14.66 -6.29
CA ALA A 342 -18.69 -15.61 -7.04
C ALA A 342 -18.65 -16.98 -6.35
N ASP A 343 -18.59 -18.02 -7.16
CA ASP A 343 -18.23 -19.36 -6.70
C ASP A 343 -16.81 -19.34 -6.11
N LEU A 344 -16.65 -19.95 -4.93
CA LEU A 344 -15.38 -20.04 -4.24
C LEU A 344 -14.56 -21.26 -4.69
N THR A 345 -15.13 -22.18 -5.47
CA THR A 345 -14.47 -23.42 -5.90
C THR A 345 -13.06 -23.21 -6.48
N PRO A 346 -12.81 -22.24 -7.39
CA PRO A 346 -11.45 -21.96 -7.89
C PRO A 346 -10.46 -21.60 -6.79
N ILE A 347 -10.90 -20.79 -5.82
CA ILE A 347 -10.07 -20.34 -4.70
C ILE A 347 -9.81 -21.51 -3.76
N LEU A 348 -10.83 -22.32 -3.46
CA LEU A 348 -10.70 -23.50 -2.61
C LEU A 348 -9.72 -24.51 -3.20
N HIS A 349 -9.81 -24.77 -4.51
CA HIS A 349 -8.88 -25.65 -5.21
C HIS A 349 -7.45 -25.12 -5.14
N PHE A 350 -7.27 -23.83 -5.45
CA PHE A 350 -5.98 -23.16 -5.36
C PHE A 350 -5.40 -23.22 -3.94
N LEU A 351 -6.19 -22.91 -2.91
CA LEU A 351 -5.74 -22.95 -1.52
C LEU A 351 -5.38 -24.38 -1.06
N ALA A 352 -6.14 -25.39 -1.50
CA ALA A 352 -5.85 -26.78 -1.18
C ALA A 352 -4.49 -27.24 -1.74
N GLN A 353 -4.12 -26.78 -2.92
CA GLN A 353 -2.81 -27.08 -3.52
C GLN A 353 -1.63 -26.48 -2.73
N HIS A 354 -1.84 -25.41 -1.96
CA HIS A 354 -0.79 -24.67 -1.24
C HIS A 354 -0.92 -24.76 0.29
N ALA A 355 -1.80 -25.61 0.79
CA ALA A 355 -2.17 -25.69 2.20
C ALA A 355 -0.97 -25.89 3.14
N SER A 356 0.01 -26.70 2.73
CA SER A 356 1.18 -27.03 3.55
C SER A 356 2.23 -25.92 3.66
N GLU A 357 2.27 -25.01 2.70
CA GLU A 357 3.28 -23.94 2.63
C GLU A 357 2.76 -22.59 3.13
N LEU A 358 1.43 -22.43 3.22
CA LEU A 358 0.78 -21.18 3.49
C LEU A 358 0.93 -20.74 4.96
N ASP A 359 1.64 -19.63 5.18
CA ASP A 359 1.83 -18.96 6.47
C ASP A 359 0.83 -17.81 6.65
N CYS A 360 0.50 -17.10 5.56
CA CYS A 360 -0.37 -15.92 5.59
C CYS A 360 -1.49 -16.00 4.56
N LEU A 361 -2.74 -15.85 5.02
CA LEU A 361 -3.93 -15.82 4.17
C LEU A 361 -4.75 -14.56 4.45
N ASN A 362 -4.98 -13.77 3.42
CA ASN A 362 -5.79 -12.55 3.51
C ASN A 362 -6.90 -12.56 2.46
N LEU A 363 -8.16 -12.64 2.91
CA LEU A 363 -9.33 -12.61 2.05
C LEU A 363 -10.14 -11.33 2.31
N THR A 364 -10.23 -10.46 1.30
CA THR A 364 -10.86 -9.13 1.42
C THR A 364 -12.12 -8.98 0.57
N ASP A 365 -12.77 -7.82 0.69
CA ASP A 365 -13.85 -7.28 -0.16
C ASP A 365 -15.24 -7.92 -0.03
N ARG A 366 -15.35 -9.22 0.27
CA ARG A 366 -16.62 -9.91 0.55
C ARG A 366 -16.66 -10.33 2.01
N ALA A 367 -17.78 -10.06 2.67
CA ALA A 367 -18.07 -10.68 3.95
C ALA A 367 -18.41 -12.15 3.74
N LEU A 368 -17.71 -13.04 4.42
CA LEU A 368 -17.89 -14.49 4.37
C LEU A 368 -18.89 -14.94 5.43
N THR A 369 -19.71 -15.91 5.07
CA THR A 369 -20.57 -16.64 5.99
C THR A 369 -19.76 -17.69 6.76
N TYR A 370 -20.30 -18.17 7.89
CA TYR A 370 -19.69 -19.23 8.68
C TYR A 370 -19.36 -20.48 7.85
N ASN A 371 -20.29 -20.90 6.97
CA ASN A 371 -20.11 -22.09 6.13
C ASN A 371 -19.00 -21.91 5.09
N GLU A 372 -18.87 -20.72 4.50
CA GLU A 372 -17.80 -20.43 3.56
C GLU A 372 -16.44 -20.43 4.25
N VAL A 373 -16.31 -19.79 5.41
CA VAL A 373 -15.06 -19.83 6.19
C VAL A 373 -14.73 -21.27 6.57
N ARG A 374 -15.70 -22.06 7.05
CA ARG A 374 -15.49 -23.48 7.34
C ARG A 374 -14.98 -24.25 6.13
N THR A 375 -15.52 -23.99 4.94
CA THR A 375 -15.09 -24.63 3.69
C THR A 375 -13.66 -24.22 3.31
N ILE A 376 -13.32 -22.93 3.47
CA ILE A 376 -11.96 -22.42 3.27
C ILE A 376 -10.98 -23.09 4.23
N LEU A 377 -11.30 -23.15 5.52
CA LEU A 377 -10.47 -23.80 6.54
C LEU A 377 -10.28 -25.30 6.24
N ASN A 378 -11.32 -25.98 5.76
CA ASN A 378 -11.21 -27.38 5.32
C ASN A 378 -10.26 -27.52 4.13
N SER A 379 -10.30 -26.59 3.16
CA SER A 379 -9.43 -26.64 1.98
C SER A 379 -7.95 -26.46 2.31
N ILE A 380 -7.61 -25.59 3.26
CA ILE A 380 -6.21 -25.39 3.71
C ILE A 380 -5.73 -26.48 4.69
N GLY A 381 -6.42 -27.62 4.75
CA GLY A 381 -5.98 -28.75 5.56
C GLY A 381 -6.03 -28.49 7.07
N ALA A 382 -6.82 -27.52 7.55
CA ALA A 382 -6.91 -27.17 8.98
C ALA A 382 -7.52 -28.29 9.86
N CYS A 383 -7.93 -29.42 9.27
CA CYS A 383 -8.25 -30.66 9.97
C CYS A 383 -7.02 -31.52 10.31
N GLN A 384 -5.88 -31.28 9.67
CA GLN A 384 -4.64 -32.00 9.91
C GLN A 384 -3.83 -31.23 10.96
N ALA A 385 -3.17 -31.94 11.89
CA ALA A 385 -2.46 -31.38 13.04
C ALA A 385 -1.27 -30.43 12.69
N TYR A 386 -1.09 -30.07 11.41
CA TYR A 386 0.13 -29.45 10.88
C TYR A 386 -0.12 -28.21 10.00
N SER A 387 -1.26 -27.51 10.15
CA SER A 387 -1.42 -26.21 9.48
C SER A 387 -0.29 -25.26 9.89
N GLN A 388 0.39 -24.69 8.89
CA GLN A 388 1.48 -23.72 9.09
C GLN A 388 0.99 -22.27 9.10
N LEU A 389 -0.32 -22.06 8.96
CA LEU A 389 -0.91 -20.73 8.86
C LEU A 389 -0.79 -19.97 10.19
N LYS A 390 0.05 -18.94 10.23
CA LYS A 390 0.21 -18.07 11.40
C LYS A 390 -0.56 -16.77 11.29
N GLN A 391 -0.93 -16.35 10.08
CA GLN A 391 -1.63 -15.08 9.87
C GLN A 391 -2.90 -15.28 9.04
N LEU A 392 -4.03 -14.82 9.58
CA LEU A 392 -5.33 -14.89 8.91
C LEU A 392 -6.03 -13.54 8.97
N ARG A 393 -6.38 -13.00 7.80
CA ARG A 393 -7.23 -11.82 7.68
C ARG A 393 -8.50 -12.18 6.93
N LEU A 394 -9.65 -11.93 7.54
CA LEU A 394 -10.96 -12.22 6.95
C LEU A 394 -11.92 -11.04 7.11
N ARG A 395 -12.83 -10.93 6.16
CA ARG A 395 -14.09 -10.21 6.34
C ARG A 395 -15.22 -11.21 6.50
N ILE A 396 -16.00 -11.11 7.57
CA ILE A 396 -17.11 -12.03 7.90
C ILE A 396 -18.43 -11.27 8.08
N HIS A 397 -19.56 -11.95 7.91
CA HIS A 397 -20.86 -11.36 8.17
C HIS A 397 -21.11 -11.19 9.67
N HIS A 398 -20.92 -12.28 10.42
CA HIS A 398 -21.26 -12.35 11.84
C HIS A 398 -20.08 -12.86 12.64
N LEU A 399 -19.69 -12.11 13.67
CA LEU A 399 -18.80 -12.60 14.71
C LEU A 399 -19.62 -13.33 15.78
N SER A 400 -19.33 -14.61 16.02
CA SER A 400 -20.00 -15.43 17.04
C SER A 400 -18.99 -16.29 17.81
N ALA A 401 -19.37 -16.75 19.01
CA ALA A 401 -18.52 -17.63 19.81
C ALA A 401 -18.19 -18.94 19.07
N THR A 402 -19.17 -19.50 18.35
CA THR A 402 -18.98 -20.68 17.49
C THR A 402 -17.96 -20.43 16.39
N PHE A 403 -17.92 -19.22 15.82
CA PHE A 403 -16.93 -18.86 14.81
C PHE A 403 -15.51 -18.81 15.40
N LEU A 404 -15.34 -18.20 16.57
CA LEU A 404 -14.04 -18.18 17.26
C LEU A 404 -13.59 -19.58 17.65
N THR A 405 -14.51 -20.41 18.15
CA THR A 405 -14.25 -21.81 18.50
C THR A 405 -13.81 -22.60 17.27
N LEU A 406 -14.46 -22.39 16.11
CA LEU A 406 -14.05 -22.99 14.84
C LEU A 406 -12.61 -22.59 14.48
N LEU A 407 -12.24 -21.31 14.61
CA LEU A 407 -10.88 -20.85 14.33
C LEU A 407 -9.86 -21.44 15.30
N ALA A 408 -10.14 -21.43 16.61
CA ALA A 408 -9.24 -21.97 17.63
C ALA A 408 -8.98 -23.47 17.43
N GLN A 409 -10.03 -24.25 17.13
CA GLN A 409 -9.90 -25.69 16.89
C GLN A 409 -9.14 -26.03 15.60
N ARG A 410 -9.34 -25.23 14.54
CA ARG A 410 -8.75 -25.51 13.23
C ARG A 410 -7.38 -24.89 13.03
N LEU A 411 -7.10 -23.78 13.71
CA LEU A 411 -5.86 -23.02 13.59
C LEU A 411 -5.30 -22.71 14.99
N PRO A 412 -4.96 -23.73 15.78
CA PRO A 412 -4.47 -23.52 17.15
C PRO A 412 -3.17 -22.70 17.19
N ARG A 413 -2.33 -22.80 16.15
CA ARG A 413 -1.04 -22.09 16.03
C ARG A 413 -1.11 -20.73 15.35
N LEU A 414 -2.32 -20.20 15.16
CA LEU A 414 -2.50 -18.89 14.54
C LEU A 414 -1.94 -17.81 15.47
N ALA A 415 -0.96 -17.04 15.01
CA ALA A 415 -0.33 -15.99 15.81
C ALA A 415 -1.03 -14.63 15.64
N VAL A 416 -1.55 -14.36 14.43
CA VAL A 416 -2.18 -13.09 14.05
C VAL A 416 -3.55 -13.35 13.43
N LEU A 417 -4.59 -12.75 14.01
CA LEU A 417 -5.94 -12.81 13.49
C LEU A 417 -6.47 -11.39 13.27
N GLU A 418 -6.81 -11.05 12.03
CA GLU A 418 -7.44 -9.78 11.67
C GLU A 418 -8.87 -10.02 11.16
N LEU A 419 -9.88 -9.61 11.93
CA LEU A 419 -11.28 -9.74 11.59
C LEU A 419 -11.93 -8.40 11.29
N SER A 420 -12.62 -8.34 10.16
CA SER A 420 -13.61 -7.30 9.88
C SER A 420 -14.99 -7.94 9.82
N PHE A 421 -15.95 -7.44 10.60
CA PHE A 421 -17.29 -8.03 10.66
C PHE A 421 -18.40 -6.99 10.53
N VAL A 422 -19.58 -7.44 10.08
CA VAL A 422 -20.75 -6.56 9.93
C VAL A 422 -21.48 -6.44 11.27
N GLU A 423 -21.76 -7.57 11.91
CA GLU A 423 -22.55 -7.68 13.15
C GLU A 423 -21.92 -8.71 14.11
N VAL A 424 -22.22 -8.61 15.40
CA VAL A 424 -21.98 -9.66 16.40
C VAL A 424 -23.28 -10.44 16.56
N ARG A 425 -23.23 -11.78 16.60
CA ARG A 425 -24.42 -12.62 16.81
C ARG A 425 -24.16 -13.74 17.82
N VAL A 426 -25.20 -14.08 18.55
CA VAL A 426 -25.30 -15.31 19.35
C VAL A 426 -25.27 -16.52 18.41
N SER A 427 -24.79 -17.67 18.88
CA SER A 427 -24.63 -18.91 18.13
C SER A 427 -25.70 -19.17 17.05
N ALA A 428 -25.27 -19.66 15.88
CA ALA A 428 -26.09 -19.86 14.68
C ALA A 428 -27.34 -20.74 14.88
N VAL A 429 -27.40 -21.48 15.99
CA VAL A 429 -28.47 -22.42 16.32
C VAL A 429 -29.72 -21.71 16.90
N ALA A 430 -29.60 -20.47 17.39
CA ALA A 430 -30.69 -19.78 18.08
C ALA A 430 -31.73 -19.10 17.15
N HIS A 431 -31.58 -19.18 15.82
CA HIS A 431 -32.43 -18.45 14.88
C HIS A 431 -33.90 -18.91 14.80
N MET A 432 -34.30 -19.97 15.50
CA MET A 432 -35.68 -20.46 15.45
C MET A 432 -36.62 -19.96 16.57
N GLY A 433 -36.19 -19.06 17.46
CA GLY A 433 -37.07 -18.64 18.58
C GLY A 433 -37.00 -17.19 19.08
N TYR A 434 -35.95 -16.43 18.75
CA TYR A 434 -35.72 -15.12 19.36
C TYR A 434 -35.85 -13.97 18.35
N VAL A 435 -37.09 -13.57 18.06
CA VAL A 435 -37.37 -12.34 17.31
C VAL A 435 -37.51 -11.21 18.33
N GLY A 436 -36.58 -10.23 18.32
CA GLY A 436 -36.73 -8.98 19.08
C GLY A 436 -35.71 -8.72 20.19
N LEU A 437 -34.61 -9.47 20.27
CA LEU A 437 -33.54 -9.12 21.22
C LEU A 437 -32.91 -7.77 20.86
N THR A 438 -32.62 -7.00 21.89
CA THR A 438 -31.80 -5.80 21.79
C THR A 438 -30.34 -6.19 21.55
N LEU A 439 -29.57 -5.29 20.91
CA LEU A 439 -28.15 -5.49 20.66
C LEU A 439 -27.33 -5.69 21.96
N ALA A 440 -27.80 -5.17 23.09
CA ALA A 440 -27.21 -5.42 24.41
C ALA A 440 -27.43 -6.87 24.87
N GLU A 441 -28.66 -7.39 24.74
CA GLU A 441 -28.98 -8.78 25.09
C GLU A 441 -28.23 -9.77 24.20
N GLU A 442 -28.13 -9.49 22.90
CA GLU A 442 -27.33 -10.31 21.97
C GLU A 442 -25.84 -10.33 22.37
N PHE A 443 -25.31 -9.20 22.83
CA PHE A 443 -23.93 -9.12 23.28
C PHE A 443 -23.70 -9.84 24.61
N ASP A 444 -24.65 -9.80 25.55
CA ASP A 444 -24.55 -10.52 26.83
C ASP A 444 -24.64 -12.04 26.63
N LEU A 445 -25.47 -12.50 25.71
CA LEU A 445 -25.50 -13.91 25.29
C LEU A 445 -24.19 -14.32 24.63
N PHE A 446 -23.66 -13.52 23.70
CA PHE A 446 -22.35 -13.76 23.09
C PHE A 446 -21.21 -13.81 24.13
N ARG A 447 -21.25 -12.92 25.12
CA ARG A 447 -20.32 -12.91 26.26
C ARG A 447 -20.40 -14.20 27.06
N THR A 448 -21.61 -14.69 27.32
CA THR A 448 -21.83 -15.96 28.05
C THR A 448 -21.27 -17.13 27.24
N ASP A 449 -21.61 -17.22 25.95
CA ASP A 449 -21.10 -18.26 25.06
C ASP A 449 -19.57 -18.28 24.99
N ILE A 450 -18.90 -17.12 24.89
CA ILE A 450 -17.43 -17.06 24.86
C ILE A 450 -16.83 -17.59 26.18
N LYS A 451 -17.42 -17.23 27.32
CA LYS A 451 -16.94 -17.68 28.63
C LYS A 451 -17.10 -19.19 28.80
N GLU A 452 -18.21 -19.75 28.35
CA GLU A 452 -18.46 -21.19 28.37
C GLU A 452 -17.48 -21.97 27.47
N ASN A 453 -17.03 -21.37 26.36
CA ASN A 453 -16.08 -21.98 25.43
C ASN A 453 -14.60 -21.71 25.78
N ARG A 454 -14.29 -21.21 26.98
CA ARG A 454 -12.92 -20.79 27.36
C ARG A 454 -11.88 -21.90 27.19
N ASP A 455 -12.25 -23.14 27.47
CA ASP A 455 -11.35 -24.30 27.36
C ASP A 455 -10.91 -24.57 25.91
N HIS A 456 -11.75 -24.22 24.92
CA HIS A 456 -11.38 -24.32 23.51
C HIS A 456 -10.33 -23.29 23.08
N TYR A 457 -10.20 -22.18 23.82
CA TYR A 457 -9.24 -21.13 23.54
C TYR A 457 -7.91 -21.31 24.29
N ALA A 458 -7.84 -22.26 25.24
CA ALA A 458 -6.66 -22.45 26.09
C ALA A 458 -5.39 -22.81 25.28
N GLN A 459 -5.55 -23.50 24.16
CA GLN A 459 -4.45 -23.90 23.26
C GLN A 459 -4.25 -22.96 22.08
N TRP A 460 -5.02 -21.87 21.99
CA TRP A 460 -4.98 -20.97 20.84
C TRP A 460 -3.88 -19.94 21.02
N GLU A 461 -2.91 -19.91 20.10
CA GLU A 461 -1.68 -19.11 20.18
C GLU A 461 -1.81 -17.67 19.63
N VAL A 462 -3.03 -17.13 19.50
CA VAL A 462 -3.24 -15.79 18.92
C VAL A 462 -2.72 -14.72 19.86
N GLY A 463 -1.55 -14.17 19.54
CA GLY A 463 -0.93 -13.06 20.27
C GLY A 463 -1.45 -11.70 19.85
N MET A 464 -1.75 -11.51 18.56
CA MET A 464 -2.26 -10.26 18.00
C MET A 464 -3.65 -10.44 17.39
N PHE A 465 -4.62 -9.69 17.90
CA PHE A 465 -6.00 -9.71 17.43
C PHE A 465 -6.39 -8.33 16.86
N GLY A 466 -6.52 -8.22 15.55
CA GLY A 466 -7.07 -7.05 14.88
C GLY A 466 -8.59 -7.14 14.72
N ILE A 467 -9.34 -6.13 15.13
CA ILE A 467 -10.80 -6.06 14.93
C ILE A 467 -11.26 -4.76 14.28
N SER A 468 -12.24 -4.86 13.38
CA SER A 468 -13.01 -3.72 12.87
C SER A 468 -14.48 -4.09 12.69
N GLN A 469 -15.37 -3.18 13.08
CA GLN A 469 -16.81 -3.32 12.91
C GLN A 469 -17.28 -2.36 11.80
N GLY A 470 -18.13 -2.85 10.89
CA GLY A 470 -18.39 -2.13 9.64
C GLY A 470 -19.18 -0.82 9.75
N ARG A 471 -20.08 -0.66 10.73
CA ARG A 471 -21.03 0.48 10.79
C ARG A 471 -21.03 1.28 12.09
N SER A 472 -20.62 0.70 13.21
CA SER A 472 -20.55 1.36 14.52
C SER A 472 -19.35 0.80 15.29
N ASN A 473 -18.60 1.66 15.98
CA ASN A 473 -17.51 1.25 16.86
C ASN A 473 -17.92 1.26 18.34
N GLU A 474 -19.20 1.48 18.65
CA GLU A 474 -19.69 1.62 20.03
C GLU A 474 -19.43 0.38 20.89
N MET A 475 -19.51 -0.81 20.29
CA MET A 475 -19.27 -2.08 20.98
C MET A 475 -17.79 -2.47 21.05
N LEU A 476 -16.92 -1.81 20.27
CA LEU A 476 -15.54 -2.26 20.10
C LEU A 476 -14.74 -2.27 21.41
N PRO A 477 -14.87 -1.27 22.32
CA PRO A 477 -14.19 -1.31 23.61
C PRO A 477 -14.67 -2.47 24.51
N ALA A 478 -15.99 -2.72 24.55
CA ALA A 478 -16.56 -3.80 25.35
C ALA A 478 -16.16 -5.19 24.80
N LEU A 479 -16.15 -5.33 23.47
CA LEU A 479 -15.68 -6.53 22.79
C LEU A 479 -14.18 -6.77 23.03
N THR A 480 -13.36 -5.72 22.93
CA THR A 480 -11.92 -5.78 23.22
C THR A 480 -11.67 -6.29 24.63
N ALA A 481 -12.34 -5.71 25.64
CA ALA A 481 -12.20 -6.14 27.02
C ALA A 481 -12.61 -7.60 27.22
N LEU A 482 -13.71 -8.03 26.60
CA LEU A 482 -14.18 -9.42 26.63
C LEU A 482 -13.16 -10.40 26.02
N LEU A 483 -12.60 -10.06 24.86
CA LEU A 483 -11.63 -10.90 24.16
C LEU A 483 -10.33 -11.04 24.97
N VAL A 484 -9.84 -9.97 25.61
CA VAL A 484 -8.66 -10.05 26.49
C VAL A 484 -8.92 -10.95 27.70
N ASP A 485 -10.11 -10.88 28.30
CA ASP A 485 -10.47 -11.70 29.47
C ASP A 485 -10.57 -13.19 29.12
N CYS A 486 -11.13 -13.51 27.95
CA CYS A 486 -11.48 -14.87 27.58
C CYS A 486 -10.43 -15.59 26.71
N LEU A 487 -9.55 -14.87 26.01
CA LEU A 487 -8.53 -15.44 25.14
C LEU A 487 -7.14 -15.28 25.78
N PRO A 488 -6.62 -16.30 26.48
CA PRO A 488 -5.46 -16.15 27.35
C PRO A 488 -4.15 -15.76 26.63
N ALA A 489 -4.03 -16.09 25.34
CA ALA A 489 -2.83 -15.78 24.55
C ALA A 489 -2.82 -14.36 23.97
N VAL A 490 -3.97 -13.66 23.95
CA VAL A 490 -4.09 -12.35 23.29
C VAL A 490 -3.38 -11.30 24.13
N GLN A 491 -2.24 -10.83 23.63
CA GLN A 491 -1.43 -9.79 24.28
C GLN A 491 -1.75 -8.41 23.74
N ASN A 492 -2.21 -8.32 22.49
CA ASN A 492 -2.38 -7.05 21.80
C ASN A 492 -3.65 -7.08 20.95
N ILE A 493 -4.57 -6.15 21.23
CA ILE A 493 -5.75 -5.93 20.40
C ILE A 493 -5.56 -4.62 19.63
N VAL A 494 -5.64 -4.71 18.31
CA VAL A 494 -5.47 -3.59 17.40
C VAL A 494 -6.81 -3.26 16.76
N GLU A 495 -7.28 -2.03 16.93
CA GLU A 495 -8.41 -1.54 16.14
C GLU A 495 -7.94 -1.35 14.69
N LEU A 496 -8.52 -2.15 13.78
CA LEU A 496 -8.24 -2.05 12.36
C LEU A 496 -8.99 -0.83 11.80
N PRO A 497 -8.41 -0.12 10.82
CA PRO A 497 -9.14 0.94 10.14
C PRO A 497 -10.41 0.34 9.51
N PRO A 498 -11.52 1.09 9.50
CA PRO A 498 -12.75 0.61 8.88
C PRO A 498 -12.43 0.18 7.45
N PRO A 499 -12.92 -0.99 7.02
CA PRO A 499 -12.70 -1.45 5.66
C PRO A 499 -13.19 -0.35 4.72
N ALA A 500 -12.34 0.08 3.79
CA ALA A 500 -12.67 1.17 2.88
C ALA A 500 -14.06 0.91 2.27
N MET A 501 -15.04 1.75 2.64
CA MET A 501 -16.38 1.64 2.08
C MET A 501 -16.28 1.98 0.60
N PHE A 502 -16.64 1.03 -0.23
CA PHE A 502 -16.52 1.08 -1.68
C PHE A 502 -17.88 1.17 -2.33
#